data_AF-A0A7Y0ARL7-F1
#
_entry.id   AF-A0A7Y0ARL7-F1
#
_cell.length_a   1.000
_cell.length_b   1.000
_cell.length_c   1.000
_cell.angle_alpha   90.00
_cell.angle_beta   90.00
_cell.angle_gamma   90.00
#
_symmetry.space_group_name_H-M   'P 1'
#
loop_
_entity.id
_entity.type
_entity.pdbx_description
1 polymer ?
#
loop_
_entity_poly.entity_id
_entity_poly.type
_entity_poly.pdbx_seq_one_letter_code
_entity_poly.pdbx_strand_id
1 'polypeptide(L)'
;MITTKESIDGSVDALKRKLISKYVYFMSGILLGYSLVFYFVIKDSFFAICTSVYSILLFYTFIIIRKSYNIKIFVHLYMTYAPIFAAVVMLYFWKYSAATAMWLLPVPLGAHVFLGKKYVYIYSVYIFLIIVTVSILNRFFTFDYFSLNDVNVIVISDTFVGLSNLAVFIILICYNEKIRKTEIEQNIFNQINLSQENNQNQKDGDFLENADVVTSSESIEKDKLVFSENVNIEKYVALFKKVKNIVEHEAYFKDVNFTIS
;
A
#
# COMPACT_ATOMS: atom_id res chain seq x y z
N MET A 1 29.45 -9.98 -12.18
CA MET A 1 28.34 -9.06 -12.50
C MET A 1 27.16 -9.32 -11.54
N ILE A 2 27.30 -8.93 -10.26
CA ILE A 2 26.31 -9.21 -9.17
C ILE A 2 25.83 -7.90 -8.51
N THR A 3 26.48 -6.77 -8.80
CA THR A 3 26.37 -5.50 -8.06
C THR A 3 25.12 -4.66 -8.39
N THR A 4 24.43 -4.89 -9.50
CA THR A 4 23.29 -4.04 -9.93
C THR A 4 21.96 -4.49 -9.35
N LYS A 5 21.71 -5.80 -9.21
CA LYS A 5 20.45 -6.29 -8.64
C LYS A 5 20.33 -5.97 -7.14
N GLU A 6 21.46 -6.01 -6.43
CA GLU A 6 21.57 -5.73 -5.00
C GLU A 6 21.42 -4.24 -4.66
N SER A 7 21.96 -3.34 -5.50
CA SER A 7 21.77 -1.89 -5.33
C SER A 7 20.33 -1.43 -5.63
N ILE A 8 19.65 -2.13 -6.53
CA ILE A 8 18.27 -1.84 -6.96
C ILE A 8 17.23 -2.36 -5.95
N ASP A 9 17.36 -3.60 -5.47
CA ASP A 9 16.52 -4.12 -4.36
C ASP A 9 16.70 -3.23 -3.10
N GLY A 10 17.94 -2.78 -2.86
CA GLY A 10 18.26 -1.78 -1.85
C GLY A 10 17.48 -0.46 -1.98
N SER A 11 17.10 -0.03 -3.19
CA SER A 11 16.34 1.21 -3.40
C SER A 11 14.85 1.11 -3.03
N VAL A 12 14.19 -0.01 -3.35
CA VAL A 12 12.78 -0.25 -2.96
C VAL A 12 12.68 -0.54 -1.47
N ASP A 13 13.61 -1.33 -0.94
CA ASP A 13 13.68 -1.60 0.49
C ASP A 13 14.03 -0.34 1.30
N ALA A 14 14.90 0.53 0.79
CA ALA A 14 15.13 1.84 1.40
C ALA A 14 13.86 2.70 1.41
N LEU A 15 13.07 2.66 0.33
CA LEU A 15 11.81 3.41 0.24
C LEU A 15 10.75 2.86 1.23
N LYS A 16 10.63 1.53 1.34
CA LYS A 16 9.78 0.86 2.33
C LYS A 16 10.22 1.17 3.76
N ARG A 17 11.51 1.14 4.08
CA ARG A 17 12.05 1.54 5.39
C ARG A 17 11.76 3.00 5.71
N LYS A 18 11.87 3.89 4.71
CA LYS A 18 11.56 5.31 4.87
C LYS A 18 10.07 5.53 5.13
N LEU A 19 9.19 4.80 4.43
CA LEU A 19 7.75 4.80 4.71
C LEU A 19 7.48 4.33 6.15
N ILE A 20 8.02 3.18 6.55
CA ILE A 20 7.84 2.64 7.90
C ILE A 20 8.30 3.64 8.95
N SER A 21 9.47 4.27 8.75
CA SER A 21 10.00 5.26 9.69
C SER A 21 9.05 6.45 9.84
N LYS A 22 8.58 7.03 8.73
CA LYS A 22 7.63 8.14 8.78
C LYS A 22 6.29 7.73 9.39
N TYR A 23 5.79 6.55 9.04
CA TYR A 23 4.57 6.01 9.59
C TYR A 23 4.66 5.83 11.11
N VAL A 24 5.75 5.22 11.62
CA VAL A 24 5.95 5.03 13.05
C VAL A 24 6.08 6.37 13.79
N TYR A 25 6.85 7.33 13.26
CA TYR A 25 6.95 8.66 13.85
C TYR A 25 5.59 9.37 13.90
N PHE A 26 4.82 9.27 12.82
CA PHE A 26 3.49 9.88 12.75
C PHE A 26 2.50 9.22 13.70
N MET A 27 2.44 7.88 13.73
CA MET A 27 1.58 7.13 14.65
C MET A 27 1.94 7.36 16.11
N SER A 28 3.24 7.42 16.44
CA SER A 28 3.68 7.73 17.81
C SER A 28 3.22 9.13 18.23
N GLY A 29 3.32 10.11 17.32
CA GLY A 29 2.81 11.46 17.56
C GLY A 29 1.29 11.50 17.76
N ILE A 30 0.53 10.79 16.92
CA ILE A 30 -0.93 10.65 17.06
C ILE A 30 -1.29 10.02 18.41
N LEU A 31 -0.65 8.91 18.79
CA LEU A 31 -0.92 8.21 20.04
C LEU A 31 -0.59 9.07 21.27
N LEU A 32 0.50 9.85 21.20
CA LEU A 32 0.87 10.77 22.27
C LEU A 32 -0.13 11.93 22.37
N GLY A 33 -0.56 12.49 21.24
CA GLY A 33 -1.63 13.49 21.20
C GLY A 33 -2.96 12.95 21.75
N TYR A 34 -3.31 11.71 21.38
CA TYR A 34 -4.49 11.03 21.90
C TYR A 34 -4.43 10.86 23.42
N SER A 35 -3.29 10.41 23.93
CA SER A 35 -3.06 10.31 25.38
C SER A 35 -3.22 11.65 26.10
N LEU A 36 -2.71 12.76 25.54
CA LEU A 36 -2.87 14.09 26.13
C LEU A 36 -4.35 14.51 26.19
N VAL A 37 -5.16 14.19 25.16
CA VAL A 37 -6.61 14.45 25.20
C VAL A 37 -7.26 13.66 26.35
N PHE A 38 -6.89 12.40 26.53
CA PHE A 38 -7.42 11.60 27.65
C PHE A 38 -7.02 12.13 29.02
N TYR A 39 -5.77 12.57 29.15
CA TYR A 39 -5.25 13.10 30.40
C TYR A 39 -5.89 14.45 30.78
N PHE A 40 -5.93 15.41 29.85
CA PHE A 40 -6.38 16.77 30.14
C PHE A 40 -7.88 16.99 30.00
N VAL A 41 -8.52 16.38 28.99
CA VAL A 41 -9.94 16.63 28.67
C VAL A 41 -10.84 15.62 29.39
N ILE A 42 -10.52 14.34 29.26
CA ILE A 42 -11.36 13.24 29.76
C ILE A 42 -11.05 12.94 31.24
N LYS A 43 -9.86 13.35 31.70
CA LYS A 43 -9.34 13.13 33.06
C LYS A 43 -9.25 11.64 33.42
N ASP A 44 -9.13 10.77 32.42
CA ASP A 44 -8.82 9.36 32.64
C ASP A 44 -7.31 9.16 32.59
N SER A 45 -6.71 9.19 33.78
CA SER A 45 -5.27 9.00 33.96
C SER A 45 -4.83 7.59 33.58
N PHE A 46 -5.65 6.57 33.82
CA PHE A 46 -5.28 5.18 33.54
C PHE A 46 -5.15 4.95 32.04
N PHE A 47 -6.17 5.33 31.27
CA PHE A 47 -6.14 5.16 29.82
C PHE A 47 -5.07 6.04 29.15
N ALA A 48 -4.85 7.26 29.65
CA ALA A 48 -3.75 8.12 29.20
C ALA A 48 -2.37 7.47 29.46
N ILE A 49 -2.15 6.89 30.64
CA ILE A 49 -0.89 6.19 30.94
C ILE A 49 -0.71 4.98 30.02
N CYS A 50 -1.74 4.15 29.83
CA CYS A 50 -1.67 2.98 28.95
C CYS A 50 -1.31 3.36 27.50
N THR A 51 -1.97 4.39 26.96
CA THR A 51 -1.72 4.87 25.59
C THR A 51 -0.34 5.53 25.45
N SER A 52 0.11 6.29 26.46
CA SER A 52 1.47 6.84 26.51
C SER A 52 2.54 5.76 26.54
N VAL A 53 2.39 4.75 27.42
CA VAL A 53 3.32 3.63 27.54
C VAL A 53 3.38 2.86 26.21
N TYR A 54 2.23 2.61 25.58
CA TYR A 54 2.20 1.97 24.27
C TYR A 54 2.94 2.80 23.19
N SER A 55 2.72 4.12 23.15
CA SER A 55 3.41 5.01 22.22
C SER A 55 4.93 4.98 22.40
N ILE A 56 5.39 5.06 23.65
CA ILE A 56 6.82 5.02 23.99
C ILE A 56 7.42 3.66 23.63
N LEU A 57 6.75 2.56 23.96
CA LEU A 57 7.22 1.21 23.63
C LEU A 57 7.29 0.99 22.11
N LEU A 58 6.28 1.45 21.36
CA LEU A 58 6.25 1.36 19.90
C LEU A 58 7.43 2.12 19.30
N PHE A 59 7.66 3.36 19.75
CA PHE A 59 8.78 4.18 19.29
C PHE A 59 10.14 3.59 19.67
N TYR A 60 10.31 3.16 20.91
CA TYR A 60 11.55 2.58 21.42
C TYR A 60 11.92 1.29 20.68
N THR A 61 10.95 0.38 20.56
CA THR A 61 11.11 -0.89 19.82
C THR A 61 11.49 -0.62 18.37
N PHE A 62 10.88 0.38 17.74
CA PHE A 62 11.23 0.77 16.39
C PHE A 62 12.66 1.32 16.27
N ILE A 63 13.10 2.20 17.18
CA ILE A 63 14.45 2.78 17.15
C ILE A 63 15.54 1.70 17.23
N ILE A 64 15.31 0.64 18.01
CA ILE A 64 16.21 -0.51 18.12
C ILE A 64 16.23 -1.32 16.82
N ILE A 65 15.06 -1.65 16.30
CA ILE A 65 14.90 -2.66 15.24
C ILE A 65 15.15 -2.08 13.83
N ARG A 66 15.01 -0.76 13.64
CA ARG A 66 14.96 -0.10 12.30
C ARG A 66 16.15 -0.38 11.37
N LYS A 67 17.35 -0.64 11.91
CA LYS A 67 18.58 -0.78 11.10
C LYS A 67 18.88 -2.22 10.65
N SER A 68 18.53 -3.23 11.44
CA SER A 68 19.08 -4.58 11.24
C SER A 68 18.07 -5.64 10.78
N TYR A 69 16.75 -5.39 10.93
CA TYR A 69 15.75 -6.43 10.67
C TYR A 69 15.20 -6.41 9.24
N ASN A 70 14.78 -7.59 8.78
CA ASN A 70 14.05 -7.77 7.53
C ASN A 70 12.70 -7.05 7.60
N ILE A 71 12.42 -6.20 6.61
CA ILE A 71 11.22 -5.37 6.52
C ILE A 71 9.94 -6.21 6.62
N LYS A 72 9.93 -7.36 5.95
CA LYS A 72 8.75 -8.24 5.87
C LYS A 72 8.36 -8.77 7.25
N ILE A 73 9.33 -9.26 8.02
CA ILE A 73 9.09 -9.78 9.38
C ILE A 73 8.60 -8.65 10.29
N PHE A 74 9.24 -7.48 10.20
CA PHE A 74 8.85 -6.31 10.98
C PHE A 74 7.40 -5.89 10.71
N VAL A 75 7.00 -5.84 9.44
CA VAL A 75 5.63 -5.50 9.05
C VAL A 75 4.64 -6.56 9.56
N HIS A 76 4.96 -7.85 9.45
CA HIS A 76 4.10 -8.91 10.01
C HIS A 76 3.89 -8.76 11.52
N LEU A 77 4.96 -8.51 12.26
CA LEU A 77 4.90 -8.32 13.71
C LEU A 77 3.98 -7.13 14.05
N TYR A 78 4.17 -5.99 13.37
CA TYR A 78 3.36 -4.80 13.56
C TYR A 78 1.89 -5.03 13.22
N MET A 79 1.60 -5.65 12.06
CA MET A 79 0.24 -5.95 11.62
C MET A 79 -0.45 -7.00 12.48
N THR A 80 0.28 -7.72 13.34
CA THR A 80 -0.30 -8.63 14.33
C THR A 80 -0.60 -7.91 15.64
N TYR A 81 0.39 -7.16 16.18
CA TYR A 81 0.31 -6.53 17.49
C TYR A 81 -0.57 -5.28 17.52
N ALA A 82 -0.48 -4.41 16.50
CA ALA A 82 -1.24 -3.16 16.49
C ALA A 82 -2.76 -3.38 16.49
N PRO A 83 -3.33 -4.34 15.73
CA PRO A 83 -4.76 -4.66 15.82
C PRO A 83 -5.19 -5.22 17.18
N ILE A 84 -4.32 -5.95 17.89
CA ILE A 84 -4.63 -6.46 19.23
C ILE A 84 -4.76 -5.28 20.21
N PHE A 85 -3.83 -4.32 20.15
CA PHE A 85 -3.94 -3.12 20.96
C PHE A 85 -5.20 -2.30 20.61
N ALA A 86 -5.48 -2.15 19.30
CA ALA A 86 -6.71 -1.50 18.86
C ALA A 86 -7.97 -2.25 19.32
N ALA A 87 -7.95 -3.58 19.41
CA ALA A 87 -9.05 -4.38 19.96
C ALA A 87 -9.29 -4.09 21.43
N VAL A 88 -8.23 -3.91 22.22
CA VAL A 88 -8.32 -3.50 23.62
C VAL A 88 -8.96 -2.13 23.73
N VAL A 89 -8.45 -1.13 22.99
CA VAL A 89 -9.06 0.21 22.93
C VAL A 89 -10.53 0.11 22.51
N MET A 90 -10.83 -0.65 21.48
CA MET A 90 -12.19 -0.84 21.00
C MET A 90 -13.09 -1.41 22.08
N LEU A 91 -12.66 -2.44 22.82
CA LEU A 91 -13.42 -3.04 23.91
C LEU A 91 -13.79 -2.05 25.01
N TYR A 92 -12.90 -1.11 25.35
CA TYR A 92 -13.18 -0.04 26.31
C TYR A 92 -14.19 1.00 25.79
N PHE A 93 -14.17 1.31 24.50
CA PHE A 93 -15.00 2.40 23.91
C PHE A 93 -16.25 1.92 23.20
N TRP A 94 -16.41 0.63 22.97
CA TRP A 94 -17.47 0.06 22.13
C TRP A 94 -18.88 0.36 22.64
N LYS A 95 -19.04 0.55 23.96
CA LYS A 95 -20.31 0.97 24.57
C LYS A 95 -20.69 2.42 24.22
N TYR A 96 -19.71 3.27 23.95
CA TYR A 96 -19.89 4.70 23.67
C TYR A 96 -19.89 5.00 22.18
N SER A 97 -18.92 4.44 21.44
CA SER A 97 -18.81 4.65 20.00
C SER A 97 -18.09 3.51 19.30
N ALA A 98 -18.71 3.06 18.20
CA ALA A 98 -18.11 2.11 17.27
C ALA A 98 -17.03 2.75 16.38
N ALA A 99 -16.85 4.09 16.40
CA ALA A 99 -15.85 4.78 15.60
C ALA A 99 -14.41 4.33 15.91
N THR A 100 -14.16 3.79 17.11
CA THR A 100 -12.86 3.23 17.49
C THR A 100 -12.45 2.03 16.63
N ALA A 101 -13.38 1.35 15.95
CA ALA A 101 -13.05 0.32 14.96
C ALA A 101 -12.26 0.87 13.76
N MET A 102 -12.33 2.18 13.50
CA MET A 102 -11.60 2.82 12.39
C MET A 102 -10.08 2.67 12.53
N TRP A 103 -9.55 2.48 13.74
CA TRP A 103 -8.13 2.18 13.97
C TRP A 103 -7.64 0.91 13.24
N LEU A 104 -8.55 0.00 12.87
CA LEU A 104 -8.22 -1.23 12.15
C LEU A 104 -8.18 -1.01 10.63
N LEU A 105 -8.78 0.06 10.10
CA LEU A 105 -8.88 0.30 8.65
C LEU A 105 -7.54 0.43 7.92
N PRO A 106 -6.48 1.03 8.49
CA PRO A 106 -5.19 1.12 7.82
C PRO A 106 -4.47 -0.23 7.63
N VAL A 107 -4.89 -1.28 8.35
CA VAL A 107 -4.18 -2.57 8.42
C VAL A 107 -4.23 -3.34 7.08
N PRO A 108 -5.39 -3.55 6.43
CA PRO A 108 -5.43 -4.20 5.12
C PRO A 108 -4.72 -3.39 4.04
N LEU A 109 -4.79 -2.06 4.13
CA LEU A 109 -4.07 -1.18 3.21
C LEU A 109 -2.56 -1.33 3.38
N GLY A 110 -2.05 -1.29 4.62
CA GLY A 110 -0.64 -1.53 4.88
C GLY A 110 -0.19 -2.92 4.42
N ALA A 111 -1.02 -3.96 4.61
CA ALA A 111 -0.74 -5.29 4.08
C ALA A 111 -0.61 -5.28 2.55
N HIS A 112 -1.47 -4.54 1.85
CA HIS A 112 -1.37 -4.37 0.39
C HIS A 112 -0.03 -3.75 -0.02
N VAL A 113 0.40 -2.67 0.66
CA VAL A 113 1.62 -1.92 0.33
C VAL A 113 2.90 -2.73 0.58
N PHE A 114 2.94 -3.49 1.68
CA PHE A 114 4.20 -4.10 2.13
C PHE A 114 4.32 -5.60 1.84
N LEU A 115 3.21 -6.34 1.87
CA LEU A 115 3.21 -7.81 1.79
C LEU A 115 2.56 -8.32 0.50
N GLY A 116 1.79 -7.46 -0.18
CA GLY A 116 1.12 -7.73 -1.46
C GLY A 116 -0.32 -8.21 -1.30
N LYS A 117 -1.00 -8.39 -2.45
CA LYS A 117 -2.46 -8.61 -2.53
C LYS A 117 -2.97 -9.81 -1.73
N LYS A 118 -2.20 -10.90 -1.64
CA LYS A 118 -2.61 -12.13 -0.91
C LYS A 118 -2.85 -11.88 0.57
N TYR A 119 -2.02 -11.04 1.20
CA TYR A 119 -2.10 -10.78 2.63
C TYR A 119 -3.23 -9.82 2.99
N VAL A 120 -3.75 -9.03 2.04
CA VAL A 120 -4.92 -8.18 2.27
C VAL A 120 -6.09 -9.01 2.75
N TYR A 121 -6.38 -10.13 2.08
CA TYR A 121 -7.49 -11.01 2.48
C TYR A 121 -7.28 -11.61 3.88
N ILE A 122 -6.06 -12.09 4.16
CA ILE A 122 -5.71 -12.68 5.46
C ILE A 122 -5.92 -11.67 6.59
N TYR A 123 -5.39 -10.44 6.44
CA TYR A 123 -5.53 -9.42 7.47
C TYR A 123 -6.95 -8.84 7.55
N SER A 124 -7.71 -8.78 6.45
CA SER A 124 -9.13 -8.42 6.50
C SER A 124 -9.96 -9.43 7.30
N VAL A 125 -9.73 -10.74 7.08
CA VAL A 125 -10.39 -11.79 7.87
C VAL A 125 -9.98 -11.70 9.34
N TYR A 126 -8.69 -11.47 9.61
CA TYR A 126 -8.18 -11.29 10.97
C TYR A 126 -8.86 -10.12 11.71
N ILE A 127 -8.97 -8.96 11.06
CA ILE A 127 -9.67 -7.79 11.61
C ILE A 127 -11.15 -8.07 11.84
N PHE A 128 -11.80 -8.75 10.89
CA PHE A 128 -13.19 -9.14 11.05
C PHE A 128 -13.38 -10.02 12.29
N LEU A 129 -12.51 -11.01 12.50
CA LEU A 129 -12.52 -11.85 13.69
C LEU A 129 -12.30 -11.03 14.98
N ILE A 130 -11.39 -10.06 14.96
CA ILE A 130 -11.20 -9.13 16.09
C ILE A 130 -12.52 -8.39 16.40
N ILE A 131 -13.17 -7.83 15.39
CA ILE A 131 -14.41 -7.05 15.59
C ILE A 131 -15.52 -7.92 16.16
N VAL A 132 -15.71 -9.12 15.61
CA VAL A 132 -16.68 -10.10 16.12
C VAL A 132 -16.36 -10.47 17.56
N THR A 133 -15.09 -10.74 17.87
CA THR A 133 -14.66 -11.11 19.23
C THR A 133 -14.95 -10.01 20.23
N VAL A 134 -14.58 -8.76 19.93
CA VAL A 134 -14.85 -7.61 20.80
C VAL A 134 -16.36 -7.38 20.97
N SER A 135 -17.14 -7.53 19.90
CA SER A 135 -18.60 -7.39 19.94
C SER A 135 -19.24 -8.44 20.86
N ILE A 136 -18.77 -9.69 20.79
CA ILE A 136 -19.21 -10.79 21.65
C ILE A 136 -18.80 -10.49 23.10
N LEU A 137 -17.53 -10.16 23.34
CA LEU A 137 -17.03 -9.88 24.70
C LEU A 137 -17.83 -8.77 25.38
N ASN A 138 -18.12 -7.67 24.68
CA ASN A 138 -18.87 -6.57 25.26
C ASN A 138 -20.36 -6.88 25.49
N ARG A 139 -20.90 -7.94 24.86
CA ARG A 139 -22.25 -8.43 25.16
C ARG A 139 -22.30 -9.25 26.45
N PHE A 140 -21.22 -9.99 26.75
CA PHE A 140 -21.16 -10.89 27.92
C PHE A 140 -20.51 -10.25 29.14
N PHE A 141 -19.65 -9.26 28.95
CA PHE A 141 -18.91 -8.59 30.00
C PHE A 141 -19.15 -7.08 29.94
N THR A 142 -19.47 -6.47 31.08
CA THR A 142 -19.57 -5.02 31.23
C THR A 142 -18.23 -4.47 31.70
N PHE A 143 -17.58 -3.67 30.85
CA PHE A 143 -16.30 -3.03 31.15
C PHE A 143 -16.50 -1.57 31.53
N ASP A 144 -16.96 -1.31 32.76
CA ASP A 144 -17.25 0.05 33.26
C ASP A 144 -16.03 0.68 33.98
N TYR A 145 -14.90 0.81 33.27
CA TYR A 145 -13.67 1.39 33.86
C TYR A 145 -13.67 2.93 33.90
N PHE A 146 -14.41 3.59 33.02
CA PHE A 146 -14.63 5.04 33.03
C PHE A 146 -16.00 5.35 32.42
N SER A 147 -16.57 6.52 32.77
CA SER A 147 -17.86 6.95 32.25
C SER A 147 -17.72 8.21 31.39
N LEU A 148 -17.85 8.05 30.07
CA LEU A 148 -18.01 9.17 29.16
C LEU A 148 -19.48 9.59 29.15
N ASN A 149 -19.81 10.62 29.94
CA ASN A 149 -21.16 11.19 29.99
C ASN A 149 -21.35 12.39 29.06
N ASP A 150 -20.25 12.99 28.59
CA ASP A 150 -20.31 14.17 27.72
C ASP A 150 -20.23 13.76 26.24
N VAL A 151 -21.35 13.99 25.53
CA VAL A 151 -21.47 13.73 24.09
C VAL A 151 -20.43 14.53 23.29
N ASN A 152 -20.08 15.74 23.71
CA ASN A 152 -19.09 16.56 23.02
C ASN A 152 -17.71 15.90 23.05
N VAL A 153 -17.36 15.26 24.18
CA VAL A 153 -16.09 14.56 24.34
C VAL A 153 -16.03 13.32 23.45
N ILE A 154 -17.14 12.57 23.33
CA ILE A 154 -17.25 11.42 22.42
C ILE A 154 -17.05 11.88 20.98
N VAL A 155 -17.73 12.94 20.55
CA VAL A 155 -17.62 13.50 19.20
C VAL A 155 -16.19 13.99 18.90
N ILE A 156 -15.54 14.64 19.87
CA ILE A 156 -14.13 15.08 19.71
C ILE A 156 -13.20 13.87 19.54
N SER A 157 -13.36 12.83 20.37
CA SER A 157 -12.58 11.60 20.26
C SER A 157 -12.79 10.94 18.90
N ASP A 158 -14.04 10.77 18.47
CA ASP A 158 -14.37 10.13 17.19
C ASP A 158 -13.83 10.91 16.01
N THR A 159 -13.94 12.24 16.05
CA THR A 159 -13.38 13.13 15.02
C THR A 159 -11.86 13.01 14.98
N PHE A 160 -11.20 12.95 16.14
CA PHE A 160 -9.75 12.75 16.22
C PHE A 160 -9.32 11.41 15.62
N VAL A 161 -10.04 10.32 15.95
CA VAL A 161 -9.79 8.99 15.42
C VAL A 161 -9.98 8.97 13.89
N GLY A 162 -11.08 9.54 13.40
CA GLY A 162 -11.37 9.63 11.97
C GLY A 162 -10.31 10.43 11.21
N LEU A 163 -9.95 11.61 11.71
CA LEU A 163 -8.95 12.49 11.09
C LEU A 163 -7.54 11.86 11.10
N SER A 164 -7.16 11.23 12.20
CA SER A 164 -5.88 10.52 12.33
C SER A 164 -5.78 9.36 11.34
N ASN A 165 -6.84 8.54 11.23
CA ASN A 165 -6.87 7.45 10.26
C ASN A 165 -6.82 7.98 8.83
N LEU A 166 -7.56 9.05 8.50
CA LEU A 166 -7.50 9.67 7.18
C LEU A 166 -6.08 10.12 6.81
N ALA A 167 -5.37 10.76 7.74
CA ALA A 167 -3.99 11.18 7.52
C ALA A 167 -3.05 9.98 7.29
N VAL A 168 -3.24 8.90 8.05
CA VAL A 168 -2.50 7.64 7.85
C VAL A 168 -2.78 7.03 6.47
N PHE A 169 -4.04 7.02 6.04
CA PHE A 169 -4.45 6.55 4.71
C PHE A 169 -3.73 7.33 3.60
N ILE A 170 -3.70 8.66 3.70
CA ILE A 170 -3.02 9.51 2.72
C ILE A 170 -1.52 9.16 2.65
N ILE A 171 -0.85 9.02 3.79
CA ILE A 171 0.58 8.64 3.82
C ILE A 171 0.81 7.29 3.15
N LEU A 172 -0.02 6.29 3.45
CA LEU A 172 0.08 4.96 2.87
C LEU A 172 -0.14 4.98 1.35
N ILE A 173 -1.15 5.70 0.86
CA ILE A 173 -1.44 5.80 -0.58
C ILE A 173 -0.32 6.54 -1.32
N CYS A 174 0.11 7.70 -0.83
CA CYS A 174 1.15 8.49 -1.46
C CYS A 174 2.47 7.71 -1.60
N TYR A 175 2.81 6.89 -0.60
CA TYR A 175 4.00 6.06 -0.69
C TYR A 175 3.79 4.78 -1.49
N ASN A 176 2.60 4.19 -1.47
CA ASN A 176 2.25 3.07 -2.34
C ASN A 176 2.46 3.43 -3.82
N GLU A 177 2.03 4.62 -4.22
CA GLU A 177 2.26 5.11 -5.58
C GLU A 177 3.74 5.27 -5.90
N LYS A 178 4.53 5.82 -4.97
CA LYS A 178 5.98 5.96 -5.14
C LYS A 178 6.67 4.61 -5.26
N ILE A 179 6.34 3.66 -4.39
CA ILE A 179 6.88 2.29 -4.42
C ILE A 179 6.52 1.61 -5.74
N ARG A 180 5.26 1.70 -6.18
CA ARG A 180 4.80 1.10 -7.44
C ARG A 180 5.50 1.69 -8.66
N LYS A 181 5.71 3.02 -8.70
CA LYS A 181 6.44 3.66 -9.80
C LYS A 181 7.89 3.15 -9.87
N THR A 182 8.59 3.10 -8.74
CA THR A 182 9.95 2.58 -8.68
C THR A 182 10.01 1.09 -9.05
N GLU A 183 9.05 0.28 -8.61
CA GLU A 183 8.99 -1.14 -8.98
C GLU A 183 8.76 -1.36 -10.49
N ILE A 184 7.94 -0.53 -11.13
CA ILE A 184 7.71 -0.58 -12.59
C ILE A 184 8.97 -0.17 -13.35
N GLU A 185 9.61 0.95 -12.97
CA GLU A 185 10.86 1.42 -13.58
C GLU A 185 11.97 0.36 -13.49
N GLN A 186 12.04 -0.34 -12.36
CA GLN A 186 12.98 -1.44 -12.14
C GLN A 186 12.69 -2.67 -13.00
N ASN A 187 11.43 -3.07 -13.10
CA ASN A 187 11.05 -4.22 -13.93
C ASN A 187 11.35 -3.94 -15.41
N ILE A 188 11.11 -2.71 -15.87
CA ILE A 188 11.46 -2.28 -17.23
C ILE A 188 12.98 -2.33 -17.43
N PHE A 189 13.76 -1.77 -16.51
CA PHE A 189 15.23 -1.79 -16.60
C PHE A 189 15.80 -3.22 -16.60
N ASN A 190 15.28 -4.10 -15.75
CA ASN A 190 15.68 -5.51 -15.70
C ASN A 190 15.33 -6.25 -16.99
N GLN A 191 14.16 -6.00 -17.58
CA GLN A 191 13.75 -6.60 -18.84
C GLN A 191 14.64 -6.14 -20.00
N ILE A 192 15.03 -4.85 -20.02
CA ILE A 192 15.96 -4.30 -21.02
C ILE A 192 17.34 -4.97 -20.89
N ASN A 193 17.89 -5.08 -19.67
CA ASN A 193 19.19 -5.72 -19.46
C ASN A 193 19.19 -7.21 -19.82
N LEU A 194 18.14 -7.96 -19.45
CA LEU A 194 18.01 -9.37 -19.82
C LEU A 194 17.90 -9.57 -21.34
N SER A 195 17.22 -8.65 -22.03
CA SER A 195 17.12 -8.68 -23.50
C SER A 195 18.46 -8.35 -24.15
N GLN A 196 19.25 -7.46 -23.56
CA GLN A 196 20.57 -7.09 -24.07
C GLN A 196 21.63 -8.18 -23.84
N GLU A 197 21.59 -8.86 -22.69
CA GLU A 197 22.46 -10.01 -22.37
C GLU A 197 22.16 -11.21 -23.28
N ASN A 198 20.89 -11.49 -23.57
CA ASN A 198 20.50 -12.50 -24.55
C ASN A 198 20.94 -12.15 -25.99
N ASN A 199 20.89 -10.87 -26.37
CA ASN A 199 21.36 -10.42 -27.69
C ASN A 199 22.89 -10.43 -27.83
N GLN A 200 23.64 -10.28 -26.73
CA GLN A 200 25.11 -10.44 -26.74
C GLN A 200 25.52 -11.91 -26.84
N ASN A 201 24.87 -12.80 -26.09
CA ASN A 201 25.12 -14.25 -26.17
C ASN A 201 24.73 -14.84 -27.53
N GLN A 202 23.83 -14.20 -28.28
CA GLN A 202 23.49 -14.59 -29.65
C GLN A 202 24.47 -14.02 -30.70
N LYS A 203 25.19 -12.93 -30.41
CA LYS A 203 26.24 -12.40 -31.30
C LYS A 203 27.55 -13.18 -31.20
N ASP A 204 27.93 -13.68 -30.02
CA ASP A 204 29.17 -14.46 -29.86
C ASP A 204 29.11 -15.88 -30.45
N GLY A 205 27.94 -16.34 -30.93
CA GLY A 205 27.77 -17.62 -31.61
C GLY A 205 27.95 -17.58 -33.14
N ASP A 206 27.99 -16.40 -33.76
CA ASP A 206 27.89 -16.24 -35.22
C ASP A 206 29.14 -15.61 -35.88
N PHE A 207 30.22 -15.37 -35.11
CA PHE A 207 31.44 -14.71 -35.60
C PHE A 207 32.55 -15.65 -36.10
N LEU A 208 32.23 -16.90 -36.47
CA LEU A 208 33.24 -17.84 -36.99
C LEU A 208 32.95 -18.41 -38.39
N GLU A 209 32.05 -17.81 -39.17
CA GLU A 209 31.92 -18.18 -40.58
C GLU A 209 31.62 -16.96 -41.46
N ASN A 210 32.49 -16.76 -42.45
CA ASN A 210 32.37 -15.86 -43.61
C ASN A 210 32.94 -14.45 -43.46
N ALA A 211 34.27 -14.38 -43.59
CA ALA A 211 34.92 -13.28 -44.29
C ALA A 211 34.64 -13.42 -45.79
N ASP A 212 33.87 -12.49 -46.38
CA ASP A 212 34.26 -11.73 -47.57
C ASP A 212 33.13 -10.84 -48.10
N VAL A 213 33.55 -9.70 -48.66
CA VAL A 213 32.85 -8.77 -49.57
C VAL A 213 32.12 -7.55 -48.96
N VAL A 214 32.82 -6.42 -49.14
CA VAL A 214 32.47 -5.00 -49.05
C VAL A 214 31.22 -4.64 -49.89
N THR A 215 30.33 -3.74 -49.43
CA THR A 215 30.13 -2.34 -49.92
C THR A 215 28.85 -1.68 -49.32
N SER A 216 29.02 -0.49 -48.74
CA SER A 216 28.10 0.65 -48.49
C SER A 216 26.56 0.53 -48.61
N SER A 217 25.82 1.04 -47.62
CA SER A 217 24.94 2.23 -47.75
C SER A 217 24.17 2.55 -46.47
N GLU A 218 23.82 3.83 -46.33
CA GLU A 218 23.30 4.54 -45.18
C GLU A 218 21.90 4.11 -44.68
N SER A 219 21.65 4.47 -43.41
CA SER A 219 20.35 4.82 -42.82
C SER A 219 19.32 3.68 -42.66
N ILE A 220 18.97 3.40 -41.40
CA ILE A 220 17.61 3.43 -40.84
C ILE A 220 17.76 3.13 -39.36
N GLU A 221 17.97 4.22 -38.61
CA GLU A 221 17.66 4.32 -37.20
C GLU A 221 16.16 4.65 -37.09
N LYS A 222 15.47 4.07 -36.10
CA LYS A 222 14.03 4.19 -35.76
C LYS A 222 13.12 3.15 -36.42
N ASP A 223 12.99 2.00 -35.76
CA ASP A 223 11.69 1.41 -35.38
C ASP A 223 11.90 -0.04 -34.96
N LYS A 224 12.16 -0.25 -33.67
CA LYS A 224 11.97 -1.54 -33.01
C LYS A 224 11.79 -1.37 -31.51
N LEU A 225 10.83 -0.53 -31.16
CA LEU A 225 10.09 -0.63 -29.89
C LEU A 225 8.88 -1.53 -30.17
N VAL A 226 8.50 -2.34 -29.17
CA VAL A 226 7.34 -3.24 -29.13
C VAL A 226 7.59 -4.66 -29.66
N PHE A 227 8.24 -5.50 -28.85
CA PHE A 227 8.07 -6.96 -28.94
C PHE A 227 8.09 -7.57 -27.54
N SER A 228 6.91 -7.63 -26.91
CA SER A 228 6.57 -8.57 -25.81
C SER A 228 5.10 -8.43 -25.31
N GLU A 229 4.27 -7.60 -25.94
CA GLU A 229 2.82 -7.51 -25.61
C GLU A 229 1.91 -8.01 -26.75
N ASN A 230 2.48 -8.82 -27.67
CA ASN A 230 1.85 -9.19 -28.94
C ASN A 230 0.63 -10.12 -28.87
N VAL A 231 0.32 -10.73 -27.71
CA VAL A 231 -0.85 -11.61 -27.62
C VAL A 231 -2.16 -10.84 -27.46
N ASN A 232 -2.12 -9.57 -27.03
CA ASN A 232 -3.33 -8.77 -26.83
C ASN A 232 -3.44 -7.53 -27.73
N ILE A 233 -2.33 -6.97 -28.23
CA ILE A 233 -2.39 -5.77 -29.08
C ILE A 233 -3.12 -6.06 -30.40
N GLU A 234 -2.86 -7.20 -31.05
CA GLU A 234 -3.58 -7.57 -32.27
C GLU A 234 -5.10 -7.68 -32.04
N LYS A 235 -5.50 -8.20 -30.88
CA LYS A 235 -6.90 -8.28 -30.47
C LYS A 235 -7.52 -6.89 -30.26
N TYR A 236 -6.81 -5.98 -29.60
CA TYR A 236 -7.27 -4.60 -29.39
C TYR A 236 -7.29 -3.78 -30.68
N VAL A 237 -6.31 -3.97 -31.56
CA VAL A 237 -6.25 -3.33 -32.89
C VAL A 237 -7.39 -3.85 -33.77
N ALA A 238 -7.66 -5.16 -33.75
CA ALA A 238 -8.79 -5.76 -34.45
C ALA A 238 -10.14 -5.25 -33.91
N LEU A 239 -10.29 -5.14 -32.58
CA LEU A 239 -11.46 -4.55 -31.93
C LEU A 239 -11.65 -3.08 -32.32
N PHE A 240 -10.58 -2.29 -32.28
CA PHE A 240 -10.61 -0.88 -32.64
C PHE A 240 -10.98 -0.69 -34.11
N LYS A 241 -10.41 -1.48 -35.01
CA LYS A 241 -10.74 -1.45 -36.44
C LYS A 241 -12.20 -1.86 -36.69
N LYS A 242 -12.72 -2.83 -35.94
CA LYS A 242 -14.13 -3.24 -35.98
C LYS A 242 -15.05 -2.12 -35.49
N VAL A 243 -14.74 -1.49 -34.36
CA VAL A 243 -15.52 -0.35 -33.83
C VAL A 243 -15.49 0.83 -34.79
N LYS A 244 -14.32 1.15 -35.35
CA LYS A 244 -14.18 2.22 -36.34
C LYS A 244 -15.02 1.94 -37.59
N ASN A 245 -15.03 0.71 -38.10
CA ASN A 245 -15.84 0.33 -39.25
C ASN A 245 -17.35 0.43 -38.98
N ILE A 246 -17.81 0.03 -37.78
CA ILE A 246 -19.22 0.18 -37.37
C ILE A 246 -19.62 1.67 -37.32
N VAL A 247 -18.74 2.52 -36.78
CA VAL A 247 -19.00 3.97 -36.64
C VAL A 247 -18.98 4.67 -38.00
N GLU A 248 -18.02 4.35 -38.87
CA GLU A 248 -17.79 5.07 -40.13
C GLU A 248 -18.58 4.51 -41.33
N HIS A 249 -18.91 3.22 -41.36
CA HIS A 249 -19.59 2.59 -42.49
C HIS A 249 -21.00 2.10 -42.19
N GLU A 250 -21.25 1.56 -40.98
CA GLU A 250 -22.61 1.11 -40.62
C GLU A 250 -23.47 2.25 -40.05
N ALA A 251 -22.86 3.36 -39.61
CA ALA A 251 -23.51 4.65 -39.32
C ALA A 251 -24.79 4.57 -38.47
N TYR A 252 -24.93 3.58 -37.58
CA TYR A 252 -26.09 3.39 -36.70
C TYR A 252 -26.43 4.59 -35.81
N PHE A 253 -25.52 5.55 -35.68
CA PHE A 253 -25.66 6.75 -34.87
C PHE A 253 -26.03 8.00 -35.67
N LYS A 254 -26.13 7.92 -37.01
CA LYS A 254 -26.36 9.08 -37.88
C LYS A 254 -27.82 9.50 -37.95
N ASP A 255 -28.76 8.57 -37.67
CA ASP A 255 -30.21 8.79 -37.72
C ASP A 255 -30.88 8.72 -36.33
N VAL A 256 -30.14 8.99 -35.25
CA VAL A 256 -30.79 9.19 -33.96
C VAL A 256 -31.23 10.65 -33.89
N ASN A 257 -32.50 10.90 -34.23
CA ASN A 257 -33.18 12.16 -33.96
C ASN A 257 -33.22 12.38 -32.44
N PHE A 258 -32.15 12.96 -31.90
CA PHE A 258 -32.16 13.58 -30.58
C PHE A 258 -32.96 14.88 -30.69
N THR A 259 -34.29 14.76 -30.77
CA THR A 259 -35.17 15.88 -30.44
C THR A 259 -35.05 16.07 -28.94
N ILE A 260 -34.23 17.04 -28.53
CA ILE A 260 -34.19 17.51 -27.15
C ILE A 260 -35.51 18.25 -26.93
N SER A 261 -36.47 17.58 -26.30
CA SER A 261 -37.69 18.18 -25.73
C SER A 261 -37.42 18.70 -24.32
#